data_AF-A0A151J984-F1
#
_entry.id   AF-A0A151J984-F1
#
_cell.length_a   1.000
_cell.length_b   1.000
_cell.length_c   1.000
_cell.angle_alpha   90.00
_cell.angle_beta   90.00
_cell.angle_gamma   90.00
#
_symmetry.space_group_name_H-M   'P 1'
#
loop_
_entity.id
_entity.type
_entity.pdbx_description
1 polymer ?
#
loop_
_entity_poly.entity_id
_entity_poly.type
_entity_poly.pdbx_seq_one_letter_code
_entity_poly.pdbx_strand_id
1 'polypeptide(L)'
;MILDKFNEFHPRLQFTVEKGGDKIDFLDVSIFIHNNKFIFDWYRKPTFSGRFLNFLSNHPLSQKRGTVFSLVDRAFLLSDYRFHYKNLTFIINILLDNDYPIKFIFETVNQRIKYLIKSRHAIQHKTTDTSMNEKSVSWLTVPFIPFHTEKFKRFNSNDIRVSYHSPNKMSKYIKVQKDILNKNCKNNVVYKISCNDCDASYVGQTGRQLRTRISEHRNHIKYNTTTRSVITEHRLQNNHDFRWDDVEILDEEPIYRKRLISEMVNIKKQTNSLNLQTDTEGLHRAYLPIINKICY
;
A
#
# COMPACT_ATOMS: atom_id res chain seq x y z
N MET A 1 -41.25 -6.54 -3.07
CA MET A 1 -41.51 -5.28 -3.80
C MET A 1 -40.24 -4.48 -4.09
N ILE A 2 -39.43 -4.09 -3.09
CA ILE A 2 -38.14 -3.41 -3.37
C ILE A 2 -37.07 -4.38 -3.88
N LEU A 3 -36.85 -5.52 -3.21
CA LEU A 3 -35.84 -6.50 -3.61
C LEU A 3 -36.04 -6.98 -5.06
N ASP A 4 -37.28 -7.32 -5.41
CA ASP A 4 -37.63 -7.80 -6.75
C ASP A 4 -37.29 -6.76 -7.82
N LYS A 5 -37.58 -5.47 -7.56
CA LYS A 5 -37.25 -4.36 -8.46
C LYS A 5 -35.74 -4.17 -8.67
N PHE A 6 -34.93 -4.37 -7.63
CA PHE A 6 -33.47 -4.33 -7.77
C PHE A 6 -32.93 -5.53 -8.56
N ASN A 7 -33.54 -6.70 -8.38
CA ASN A 7 -33.13 -7.94 -9.05
C ASN A 7 -33.52 -8.00 -10.54
N GLU A 8 -34.47 -7.17 -10.98
CA GLU A 8 -34.79 -6.95 -12.40
C GLU A 8 -33.66 -6.25 -13.18
N PHE A 9 -32.73 -5.54 -12.52
CA PHE A 9 -31.72 -4.71 -13.20
C PHE A 9 -30.74 -5.51 -14.07
N HIS A 10 -30.23 -6.64 -13.58
CA HIS A 10 -29.30 -7.47 -14.34
C HIS A 10 -29.26 -8.93 -13.83
N PRO A 11 -29.35 -9.95 -14.71
CA PRO A 11 -29.50 -11.35 -14.30
C PRO A 11 -28.31 -11.90 -13.51
N ARG A 12 -27.10 -11.34 -13.69
CA ARG A 12 -25.89 -11.74 -12.93
C ARG A 12 -25.63 -10.92 -11.67
N LEU A 13 -26.42 -9.88 -11.40
CA LEU A 13 -26.30 -9.06 -10.20
C LEU A 13 -27.59 -9.19 -9.40
N GLN A 14 -27.60 -10.16 -8.48
CA GLN A 14 -28.76 -10.45 -7.65
C GLN A 14 -28.48 -9.98 -6.22
N PHE A 15 -29.32 -9.08 -5.75
CA PHE A 15 -29.35 -8.59 -4.38
C PHE A 15 -30.08 -9.59 -3.50
N THR A 16 -29.69 -9.62 -2.23
CA THR A 16 -30.30 -10.42 -1.17
C THR A 16 -30.74 -9.50 -0.04
N VAL A 17 -31.83 -9.85 0.63
CA VAL A 17 -32.27 -9.15 1.86
C VAL A 17 -32.22 -10.13 3.01
N GLU A 18 -31.50 -9.76 4.06
CA GLU A 18 -31.53 -10.47 5.34
C GLU A 18 -32.63 -9.85 6.21
N LYS A 19 -33.63 -10.65 6.61
CA LYS A 19 -34.63 -10.26 7.59
C LYS A 19 -34.22 -10.82 8.94
N GLY A 20 -33.90 -9.96 9.88
CA GLY A 20 -33.55 -10.36 11.24
C GLY A 20 -34.76 -10.94 12.00
N GLY A 21 -34.45 -11.62 13.11
CA GLY A 21 -35.40 -12.05 14.15
C GLY A 21 -34.71 -11.91 15.50
N ASP A 22 -34.56 -13.02 16.22
CA ASP A 22 -33.75 -13.07 17.46
C ASP A 22 -32.24 -13.04 17.19
N LYS A 23 -31.83 -13.03 15.91
CA LYS A 23 -30.44 -12.90 15.48
C LYS A 23 -30.36 -12.05 14.20
N ILE A 24 -29.33 -11.21 14.10
CA ILE A 24 -28.90 -10.59 12.84
C ILE A 24 -27.38 -10.42 12.82
N ASP A 25 -26.76 -10.61 11.66
CA ASP A 25 -25.33 -10.38 11.48
C ASP A 25 -25.09 -8.96 10.89
N PHE A 26 -24.28 -8.14 11.58
CA PHE A 26 -23.94 -6.78 11.15
C PHE A 26 -22.43 -6.54 11.24
N LEU A 27 -21.82 -6.24 10.08
CA LEU A 27 -20.36 -6.10 9.94
C LEU A 27 -19.62 -7.33 10.49
N ASP A 28 -18.86 -7.15 11.57
CA ASP A 28 -18.07 -8.18 12.25
C ASP A 28 -18.77 -8.71 13.51
N VAL A 29 -20.08 -8.48 13.71
CA VAL A 29 -20.80 -8.85 14.94
C VAL A 29 -22.09 -9.59 14.63
N SER A 30 -22.31 -10.73 15.29
CA SER A 30 -23.61 -11.39 15.39
C SER A 30 -24.33 -10.82 16.60
N ILE A 31 -25.49 -10.21 16.38
CA ILE A 31 -26.33 -9.63 17.42
C ILE A 31 -27.47 -10.61 17.71
N PHE A 32 -27.58 -11.05 18.96
CA PHE A 32 -28.65 -11.93 19.42
C PHE A 32 -29.55 -11.18 20.40
N ILE A 33 -30.85 -11.44 20.37
CA ILE A 33 -31.82 -10.97 21.36
C ILE A 33 -32.16 -12.15 22.26
N HIS A 34 -31.83 -12.06 23.54
CA HIS A 34 -32.16 -13.09 24.53
C HIS A 34 -32.62 -12.44 25.83
N ASN A 35 -33.83 -12.77 26.29
CA ASN A 35 -34.45 -12.18 27.48
C ASN A 35 -34.43 -10.64 27.48
N ASN A 36 -34.82 -10.02 26.35
CA ASN A 36 -34.78 -8.57 26.13
C ASN A 36 -33.39 -7.92 26.32
N LYS A 37 -32.31 -8.69 26.18
CA LYS A 37 -30.93 -8.19 26.19
C LYS A 37 -30.20 -8.57 24.91
N PHE A 38 -29.30 -7.70 24.49
CA PHE A 38 -28.39 -8.01 23.39
C PHE A 38 -27.22 -8.85 23.88
N ILE A 39 -26.93 -9.91 23.14
CA ILE A 39 -25.73 -10.71 23.28
C ILE A 39 -24.97 -10.59 21.95
N PHE A 40 -23.65 -10.43 22.01
CA PHE A 40 -22.81 -10.23 20.85
C PHE A 40 -21.81 -11.39 20.68
N ASP A 41 -21.62 -11.87 19.46
CA ASP A 41 -20.51 -12.75 19.08
C ASP A 41 -19.72 -12.15 17.91
N TRP A 42 -18.44 -12.47 17.81
CA TRP A 42 -17.61 -12.06 16.68
C TRP A 42 -18.03 -12.84 15.44
N TYR A 43 -18.61 -12.14 14.47
CA TYR A 43 -19.08 -12.69 13.20
C TYR A 43 -18.01 -12.61 12.10
N ARG A 44 -18.05 -13.59 11.20
CA ARG A 44 -17.24 -13.65 9.98
C ARG A 44 -18.16 -14.08 8.84
N LYS A 45 -18.10 -13.38 7.71
CA LYS A 45 -18.88 -13.75 6.53
C LYS A 45 -18.52 -15.17 6.05
N PRO A 46 -19.45 -15.92 5.44
CA PRO A 46 -19.17 -17.25 4.89
C PRO A 46 -18.02 -17.28 3.86
N THR A 47 -17.76 -16.15 3.19
CA THR A 47 -16.68 -15.98 2.23
C THR A 47 -15.32 -15.71 2.88
N PHE A 48 -15.22 -15.75 4.20
CA PHE A 48 -14.00 -15.49 4.93
C PHE A 48 -12.99 -16.63 4.71
N SER A 49 -11.84 -16.30 4.14
CA SER A 49 -10.82 -17.29 3.74
C SER A 49 -9.89 -17.75 4.86
N GLY A 50 -9.93 -17.14 6.05
CA GLY A 50 -8.99 -17.42 7.13
C GLY A 50 -7.55 -16.96 6.86
N ARG A 51 -7.28 -16.27 5.75
CA ARG A 51 -5.92 -15.83 5.39
C ARG A 51 -5.53 -14.54 6.10
N PHE A 52 -4.42 -14.59 6.83
CA PHE A 52 -3.79 -13.45 7.48
C PHE A 52 -2.34 -13.28 7.02
N LEU A 53 -1.63 -12.36 7.66
CA LEU A 53 -0.20 -12.21 7.48
C LEU A 53 0.52 -13.52 7.85
N ASN A 54 0.96 -14.28 6.85
CA ASN A 54 1.68 -15.53 7.06
C ASN A 54 2.97 -15.33 7.89
N PHE A 55 3.26 -16.23 8.83
CA PHE A 55 4.41 -16.08 9.73
C PHE A 55 5.76 -16.19 9.02
N LEU A 56 5.86 -16.91 7.92
CA LEU A 56 7.09 -17.05 7.14
C LEU A 56 7.32 -15.86 6.19
N SER A 57 6.32 -14.98 6.05
CA SER A 57 6.46 -13.77 5.24
C SER A 57 7.53 -12.82 5.80
N ASN A 58 8.12 -12.05 4.88
CA ASN A 58 9.19 -11.10 5.18
C ASN A 58 8.65 -9.82 5.85
N HIS A 59 8.19 -9.94 7.09
CA HIS A 59 7.63 -8.86 7.90
C HIS A 59 8.27 -8.85 9.30
N PRO A 60 8.38 -7.67 9.94
CA PRO A 60 8.87 -7.59 11.31
C PRO A 60 7.98 -8.38 12.28
N LEU A 61 8.58 -8.95 13.32
CA LEU A 61 7.85 -9.66 14.38
C LEU A 61 6.76 -8.80 15.04
N SER A 62 6.94 -7.47 15.11
CA SER A 62 5.93 -6.56 15.65
C SER A 62 4.62 -6.59 14.87
N GLN A 63 4.67 -6.72 13.54
CA GLN A 63 3.47 -6.81 12.70
C GLN A 63 2.79 -8.18 12.82
N LYS A 64 3.58 -9.25 12.97
CA LYS A 64 3.08 -10.60 13.26
C LYS A 64 2.38 -10.63 14.62
N ARG A 65 2.96 -10.02 15.66
CA ARG A 65 2.29 -9.81 16.96
C ARG A 65 1.04 -8.96 16.83
N GLY A 66 1.10 -7.88 16.04
CA GLY A 66 -0.05 -7.00 15.78
C GLY A 66 -1.23 -7.74 15.17
N THR A 67 -0.97 -8.72 14.30
CA THR A 67 -2.01 -9.60 13.73
C THR A 67 -2.70 -10.39 14.84
N VAL A 68 -1.93 -11.08 15.71
CA VAL A 68 -2.47 -11.80 16.87
C VAL A 68 -3.25 -10.86 17.80
N PHE A 69 -2.70 -9.69 18.12
CA PHE A 69 -3.37 -8.71 19.00
C PHE A 69 -4.71 -8.26 18.44
N SER A 70 -4.77 -7.92 17.15
CA SER A 70 -6.02 -7.50 16.51
C SER A 70 -7.10 -8.58 16.53
N LEU A 71 -6.72 -9.87 16.44
CA LEU A 71 -7.65 -10.98 16.51
C LEU A 71 -8.19 -11.17 17.93
N VAL A 72 -7.30 -11.13 18.92
CA VAL A 72 -7.68 -11.22 20.33
C VAL A 72 -8.56 -10.04 20.73
N ASP A 73 -8.25 -8.83 20.28
CA ASP A 73 -9.05 -7.63 20.51
C ASP A 73 -10.46 -7.78 19.95
N ARG A 74 -10.60 -8.23 18.70
CA ARG A 74 -11.91 -8.49 18.09
C ARG A 74 -12.71 -9.50 18.91
N ALA A 75 -12.11 -10.62 19.30
CA ALA A 75 -12.78 -11.61 20.13
C ALA A 75 -13.24 -11.00 21.48
N PHE A 76 -12.42 -10.21 22.16
CA PHE A 76 -12.73 -9.70 23.49
C PHE A 76 -13.62 -8.45 23.51
N LEU A 77 -13.57 -7.62 22.46
CA LEU A 77 -14.29 -6.35 22.36
C LEU A 77 -15.61 -6.48 21.61
N LEU A 78 -15.73 -7.45 20.68
CA LEU A 78 -16.92 -7.65 19.86
C LEU A 78 -17.78 -8.84 20.30
N SER A 79 -17.38 -9.58 21.34
CA SER A 79 -18.18 -10.69 21.85
C SER A 79 -18.30 -10.72 23.37
N ASP A 80 -19.42 -11.27 23.84
CA ASP A 80 -19.66 -11.60 25.22
C ASP A 80 -18.69 -12.67 25.74
N TYR A 81 -18.41 -12.63 27.05
CA TYR A 81 -17.45 -13.52 27.72
C TYR A 81 -17.71 -15.01 27.46
N ARG A 82 -18.97 -15.38 27.24
CA ARG A 82 -19.43 -16.74 26.96
C ARG A 82 -18.85 -17.30 25.65
N PHE A 83 -18.54 -16.42 24.69
CA PHE A 83 -17.97 -16.80 23.40
C PHE A 83 -16.44 -16.69 23.35
N HIS A 84 -15.79 -16.16 24.38
CA HIS A 84 -14.34 -15.92 24.36
C HIS A 84 -13.54 -17.22 24.19
N TYR A 85 -13.96 -18.31 24.84
CA TYR A 85 -13.29 -19.60 24.70
C TYR A 85 -13.35 -20.14 23.25
N LYS A 86 -14.55 -20.13 22.66
CA LYS A 86 -14.79 -20.52 21.26
C LYS A 86 -13.96 -19.65 20.31
N ASN A 87 -13.99 -18.33 20.49
CA ASN A 87 -13.30 -17.38 19.62
C ASN A 87 -11.77 -17.48 19.76
N LEU A 88 -11.23 -17.71 20.95
CA LEU A 88 -9.80 -17.95 21.15
C LEU A 88 -9.32 -19.25 20.51
N THR A 89 -10.09 -20.33 20.67
CA THR A 89 -9.79 -21.62 20.03
C THR A 89 -9.73 -21.46 18.50
N PHE A 90 -10.70 -20.74 17.95
CA PHE A 90 -10.74 -20.40 16.53
C PHE A 90 -9.52 -19.56 16.09
N ILE A 91 -9.12 -18.56 16.88
CA ILE A 91 -7.94 -17.72 16.59
C ILE A 91 -6.67 -18.58 16.56
N ILE A 92 -6.50 -19.50 17.51
CA ILE A 92 -5.32 -20.37 17.56
C ILE A 92 -5.24 -21.21 16.29
N ASN A 93 -6.34 -21.86 15.89
CA ASN A 93 -6.38 -22.69 14.69
C ASN A 93 -6.03 -21.87 13.42
N ILE A 94 -6.63 -20.69 13.28
CA ILE A 94 -6.31 -19.80 12.15
C ILE A 94 -4.84 -19.39 12.12
N LEU A 95 -4.25 -19.08 13.27
CA LEU A 95 -2.85 -18.68 13.32
C LEU A 95 -1.93 -19.84 12.95
N LEU A 96 -2.27 -21.07 13.36
CA LEU A 96 -1.57 -22.29 12.93
C LEU A 96 -1.68 -22.48 11.41
N ASP A 97 -2.86 -22.28 10.82
CA ASP A 97 -3.07 -22.34 9.36
C ASP A 97 -2.31 -21.25 8.58
N ASN A 98 -1.80 -20.22 9.28
CA ASN A 98 -0.95 -19.16 8.75
C ASN A 98 0.52 -19.29 9.21
N ASP A 99 0.94 -20.50 9.60
CA ASP A 99 2.30 -20.91 9.95
C ASP A 99 2.87 -20.26 11.23
N TYR A 100 2.03 -19.72 12.11
CA TYR A 100 2.52 -19.16 13.38
C TYR A 100 2.98 -20.29 14.32
N PRO A 101 4.20 -20.21 14.89
CA PRO A 101 4.66 -21.20 15.85
C PRO A 101 3.76 -21.20 17.10
N ILE A 102 3.36 -22.39 17.55
CA ILE A 102 2.42 -22.55 18.68
C ILE A 102 2.87 -21.80 19.94
N LYS A 103 4.18 -21.83 20.24
CA LYS A 103 4.77 -21.10 21.38
C LYS A 103 4.56 -19.59 21.24
N PHE A 104 4.82 -19.05 20.04
CA PHE A 104 4.64 -17.62 19.76
C PHE A 104 3.17 -17.20 19.87
N ILE A 105 2.24 -18.04 19.41
CA ILE A 105 0.80 -17.82 19.53
C ILE A 105 0.43 -17.67 21.02
N PHE A 106 0.73 -18.68 21.83
CA PHE A 106 0.33 -18.67 23.24
C PHE A 106 0.97 -17.53 24.02
N GLU A 107 2.26 -17.25 23.84
CA GLU A 107 2.94 -16.12 24.48
C GLU A 107 2.26 -14.79 24.14
N THR A 108 1.97 -14.55 22.86
CA THR A 108 1.41 -13.29 22.37
C THR A 108 -0.06 -13.13 22.77
N VAL A 109 -0.87 -14.20 22.70
CA VAL A 109 -2.26 -14.20 23.15
C VAL A 109 -2.34 -13.92 24.64
N ASN A 110 -1.55 -14.63 25.47
CA ASN A 110 -1.54 -14.43 26.92
C ASN A 110 -1.10 -13.01 27.30
N GLN A 111 -0.08 -12.47 26.60
CA GLN A 111 0.33 -11.09 26.79
C GLN A 111 -0.83 -10.12 26.52
N ARG A 112 -1.58 -10.31 25.43
CA ARG A 112 -2.68 -9.41 25.06
C ARG A 112 -3.87 -9.52 26.01
N ILE A 113 -4.25 -10.73 26.41
CA ILE A 113 -5.33 -10.95 27.38
C ILE A 113 -5.01 -10.24 28.70
N LYS A 114 -3.79 -10.43 29.23
CA LYS A 114 -3.34 -9.74 30.45
C LYS A 114 -3.43 -8.23 30.32
N TYR A 115 -3.05 -7.67 29.17
CA TYR A 115 -3.17 -6.24 28.89
C TYR A 115 -4.64 -5.78 28.88
N LEU A 116 -5.52 -6.49 28.19
CA LEU A 116 -6.95 -6.13 28.09
C LEU A 116 -7.64 -6.15 29.46
N ILE A 117 -7.35 -7.15 30.29
CA ILE A 117 -7.88 -7.24 31.66
C ILE A 117 -7.39 -6.04 32.49
N LYS A 118 -6.07 -5.77 32.50
CA LYS A 118 -5.50 -4.63 33.23
C LYS A 118 -6.06 -3.29 32.76
N SER A 119 -6.23 -3.12 31.45
CA SER A 119 -6.75 -1.88 30.87
C SER A 119 -8.19 -1.62 31.28
N ARG A 120 -9.05 -2.64 31.37
CA ARG A 120 -10.43 -2.48 31.86
C ARG A 120 -10.46 -1.98 33.30
N HIS A 121 -9.60 -2.52 34.16
CA HIS A 121 -9.49 -2.06 35.55
C HIS A 121 -8.95 -0.63 35.64
N ALA A 122 -7.97 -0.26 34.81
CA ALA A 122 -7.41 1.09 34.80
C ALA A 122 -8.42 2.17 34.36
N ILE A 123 -9.31 1.84 33.41
CA ILE A 123 -10.36 2.75 32.93
C ILE A 123 -11.40 3.02 34.03
N GLN A 124 -11.68 2.04 34.90
CA GLN A 124 -12.56 2.23 36.06
C GLN A 124 -11.97 3.15 37.14
N HIS A 125 -10.65 3.37 37.14
CA HIS A 125 -9.95 4.16 38.16
C HIS A 125 -9.38 5.51 37.66
N LYS A 126 -9.59 5.88 36.39
CA LYS A 126 -9.15 7.17 35.84
C LYS A 126 -10.32 8.15 35.71
N THR A 127 -10.70 8.75 36.82
CA THR A 127 -11.29 10.09 36.88
C THR A 127 -10.22 11.04 37.39
N THR A 128 -9.49 11.68 36.49
CA THR A 128 -8.86 13.00 36.65
C THR A 128 -8.06 13.32 35.39
N ASP A 129 -8.36 14.50 34.84
CA ASP A 129 -7.67 15.11 33.72
C ASP A 129 -6.17 15.21 33.98
N THR A 130 -5.38 14.84 32.98
CA THR A 130 -4.05 15.41 32.83
C THR A 130 -3.85 15.67 31.35
N SER A 131 -4.18 16.90 30.95
CA SER A 131 -3.77 17.49 29.68
C SER A 131 -2.25 17.64 29.69
N MET A 132 -1.53 16.54 29.47
CA MET A 132 -0.11 16.59 29.19
C MET A 132 0.04 17.03 27.73
N ASN A 133 0.73 18.15 27.55
CA ASN A 133 1.13 18.71 26.27
C ASN A 133 2.12 17.73 25.61
N GLU A 134 1.62 16.65 24.99
CA GLU A 134 2.44 15.63 24.35
C GLU A 134 3.16 16.26 23.15
N LYS A 135 4.49 16.37 23.24
CA LYS A 135 5.33 16.74 22.10
C LYS A 135 5.02 15.83 20.91
N SER A 136 4.77 16.43 19.75
CA SER A 136 4.53 15.71 18.51
C SER A 136 5.77 14.88 18.13
N VAL A 137 5.60 13.57 18.05
CA VAL A 137 6.66 12.62 17.69
C VAL A 137 6.69 12.45 16.17
N SER A 138 7.87 12.63 15.56
CA SER A 138 8.06 12.41 14.13
C SER A 138 8.23 10.93 13.80
N TRP A 139 7.78 10.50 12.62
CA TRP A 139 7.86 9.11 12.17
C TRP A 139 8.77 8.93 10.97
N LEU A 140 9.81 8.12 11.15
CA LEU A 140 10.66 7.62 10.06
C LEU A 140 10.15 6.25 9.61
N THR A 141 9.53 6.20 8.43
CA THR A 141 9.05 4.94 7.85
C THR A 141 10.08 4.39 6.87
N VAL A 142 10.56 3.17 7.10
CA VAL A 142 11.55 2.50 6.24
C VAL A 142 11.01 1.19 5.67
N PRO A 143 11.43 0.75 4.47
CA PRO A 143 11.11 -0.58 3.99
C PRO A 143 11.71 -1.62 4.94
N PHE A 144 11.03 -2.73 5.17
CA PHE A 144 11.57 -3.84 5.96
C PHE A 144 12.43 -4.75 5.08
N ILE A 145 13.71 -4.84 5.43
CA ILE A 145 14.68 -5.74 4.84
C ILE A 145 15.42 -6.40 6.02
N PRO A 146 15.25 -7.72 6.22
CA PRO A 146 15.88 -8.45 7.32
C PRO A 146 17.36 -8.14 7.45
N PHE A 147 17.84 -8.08 8.70
CA PHE A 147 19.24 -7.77 9.08
C PHE A 147 19.72 -6.35 8.75
N HIS A 148 19.21 -5.72 7.68
CA HIS A 148 19.63 -4.40 7.24
C HIS A 148 18.81 -3.31 7.92
N THR A 149 17.49 -3.34 7.80
CA THR A 149 16.64 -2.23 8.26
C THR A 149 16.42 -2.25 9.76
N GLU A 150 16.69 -3.38 10.43
CA GLU A 150 16.65 -3.45 11.88
C GLU A 150 17.67 -2.53 12.56
N LYS A 151 18.77 -2.20 11.88
CA LYS A 151 19.76 -1.24 12.38
C LYS A 151 19.17 0.15 12.57
N PHE A 152 18.07 0.48 11.90
CA PHE A 152 17.37 1.76 12.09
C PHE A 152 16.68 1.86 13.45
N LYS A 153 16.47 0.76 14.19
CA LYS A 153 15.95 0.81 15.58
C LYS A 153 16.77 1.75 16.47
N ARG A 154 18.07 1.95 16.19
CA ARG A 154 18.93 2.90 16.92
C ARG A 154 18.48 4.35 16.85
N PHE A 155 17.69 4.71 15.84
CA PHE A 155 17.13 6.06 15.66
C PHE A 155 15.80 6.24 16.41
N ASN A 156 15.29 5.20 17.07
CA ASN A 156 14.06 5.28 17.82
C ASN A 156 14.31 6.01 19.15
N SER A 157 13.90 7.27 19.21
CA SER A 157 14.05 8.18 20.34
C SER A 157 12.70 8.76 20.77
N ASN A 158 12.71 9.71 21.72
CA ASN A 158 11.51 10.43 22.14
C ASN A 158 10.96 11.33 21.02
N ASP A 159 11.83 11.84 20.14
CA ASP A 159 11.46 12.77 19.07
C ASP A 159 11.20 12.07 17.73
N ILE A 160 11.82 10.90 17.50
CA ILE A 160 11.70 10.15 16.24
C ILE A 160 11.35 8.69 16.54
N ARG A 161 10.28 8.20 15.94
CA ARG A 161 9.92 6.78 15.96
C ARG A 161 10.17 6.14 14.61
N VAL A 162 10.68 4.91 14.64
CA VAL A 162 10.95 4.14 13.43
C VAL A 162 9.83 3.14 13.20
N SER A 163 9.19 3.24 12.05
CA SER A 163 8.19 2.27 11.58
C SER A 163 8.69 1.55 10.33
N TYR A 164 8.18 0.35 10.12
CA TYR A 164 8.58 -0.51 9.01
C TYR A 164 7.39 -0.75 8.09
N HIS A 165 7.62 -0.75 6.79
CA HIS A 165 6.63 -1.16 5.79
C HIS A 165 7.18 -2.27 4.89
N SER A 166 6.35 -3.20 4.45
CA SER A 166 6.77 -4.21 3.49
C SER A 166 6.61 -3.70 2.06
N PRO A 167 7.66 -3.73 1.21
CA PRO A 167 7.56 -3.25 -0.16
C PRO A 167 6.77 -4.21 -1.06
N ASN A 168 6.84 -5.52 -0.79
CA ASN A 168 6.15 -6.55 -1.57
C ASN A 168 4.71 -6.74 -1.08
N LYS A 169 3.78 -5.99 -1.67
CA LYS A 169 2.35 -6.12 -1.36
C LYS A 169 1.68 -7.13 -2.29
N MET A 170 0.76 -7.92 -1.73
CA MET A 170 -0.06 -8.87 -2.50
C MET A 170 -0.84 -8.18 -3.64
N SER A 171 -1.21 -6.90 -3.48
CA SER A 171 -1.88 -6.10 -4.51
C SER A 171 -1.10 -5.98 -5.82
N LYS A 172 0.22 -6.25 -5.80
CA LYS A 172 1.04 -6.32 -7.02
C LYS A 172 0.69 -7.54 -7.89
N TYR A 173 0.36 -8.66 -7.25
CA TYR A 173 0.09 -9.95 -7.88
C TYR A 173 -1.41 -10.21 -8.02
N ILE A 174 -2.15 -9.94 -6.94
CA ILE A 174 -3.61 -10.06 -6.89
C ILE A 174 -4.18 -8.67 -7.11
N LYS A 175 -4.50 -8.37 -8.37
CA LYS A 175 -5.23 -7.15 -8.72
C LYS A 175 -6.72 -7.39 -8.56
N VAL A 176 -7.43 -6.35 -8.18
CA VAL A 176 -8.89 -6.34 -8.34
C VAL A 176 -9.17 -6.51 -9.83
N GLN A 177 -10.13 -7.34 -10.22
CA GLN A 177 -10.55 -7.57 -11.61
C GLN A 177 -11.24 -6.31 -12.19
N LYS A 178 -10.56 -5.16 -12.13
CA LYS A 178 -10.97 -3.92 -12.77
C LYS A 178 -10.41 -3.91 -14.18
N ASP A 179 -11.11 -3.20 -15.06
CA ASP A 179 -10.67 -3.00 -16.44
C ASP A 179 -9.28 -2.35 -16.47
N ILE A 180 -8.42 -2.87 -17.34
CA ILE A 180 -7.07 -2.35 -17.52
C ILE A 180 -7.18 -0.97 -18.18
N LEU A 181 -6.67 0.06 -17.51
CA LEU A 181 -6.60 1.39 -18.09
C LEU A 181 -5.60 1.41 -19.25
N ASN A 182 -6.01 1.98 -20.39
CA ASN A 182 -5.11 2.22 -21.51
C ASN A 182 -3.85 3.00 -21.06
N LYS A 183 -2.68 2.57 -21.55
CA LYS A 183 -1.36 3.16 -21.29
C LYS A 183 -1.35 4.69 -21.40
N ASN A 184 -2.00 5.24 -22.42
CA ASN A 184 -2.05 6.67 -22.71
C ASN A 184 -2.89 7.48 -21.70
N CYS A 185 -3.79 6.80 -20.98
CA CYS A 185 -4.63 7.40 -19.94
C CYS A 185 -3.99 7.32 -18.54
N LYS A 186 -2.85 6.65 -18.39
CA LYS A 186 -2.14 6.58 -17.11
C LYS A 186 -1.56 7.93 -16.73
N ASN A 187 -1.53 8.20 -15.43
CA ASN A 187 -0.94 9.39 -14.84
C ASN A 187 0.15 9.01 -13.84
N ASN A 188 0.92 9.99 -13.35
CA ASN A 188 1.99 9.77 -12.38
C ASN A 188 3.08 8.81 -12.87
N VAL A 189 3.45 8.92 -14.15
CA VAL A 189 4.36 7.98 -14.80
C VAL A 189 5.71 8.62 -15.10
N VAL A 190 6.76 7.80 -15.08
CA VAL A 190 8.04 8.06 -15.75
C VAL A 190 7.98 7.37 -17.09
N TYR A 191 8.22 8.11 -18.17
CA TYR A 191 8.09 7.63 -19.54
C TYR A 191 9.38 7.85 -20.33
N LYS A 192 9.56 7.06 -21.39
CA LYS A 192 10.68 7.15 -22.31
C LYS A 192 10.18 7.31 -23.74
N ILE A 193 10.75 8.28 -24.46
CA ILE A 193 10.52 8.52 -25.88
C ILE A 193 11.83 8.21 -26.60
N SER A 194 11.82 7.22 -27.49
CA SER A 194 12.99 6.79 -28.26
C SER A 194 13.01 7.49 -29.63
N CYS A 195 14.21 7.85 -30.09
CA CYS A 195 14.42 8.27 -31.48
C CYS A 195 14.18 7.09 -32.44
N ASN A 196 13.70 7.38 -33.65
CA ASN A 196 13.54 6.37 -34.70
C ASN A 196 14.85 6.06 -35.41
N ASP A 197 15.73 7.05 -35.51
CA ASP A 197 16.85 7.06 -36.45
C ASP A 197 18.21 6.87 -35.76
N CYS A 198 18.24 6.88 -34.42
CA CYS A 198 19.43 6.58 -33.63
C CYS A 198 19.08 6.02 -32.24
N ASP A 199 20.09 5.58 -31.50
CA ASP A 199 19.93 4.99 -30.16
C ASP A 199 19.64 6.01 -29.04
N ALA A 200 19.40 7.28 -29.39
CA ALA A 200 19.13 8.32 -28.41
C ALA A 200 17.70 8.21 -27.86
N SER A 201 17.52 8.49 -26.56
CA SER A 201 16.19 8.57 -25.96
C SER A 201 16.06 9.70 -24.94
N TYR A 202 14.82 10.12 -24.71
CA TYR A 202 14.47 11.10 -23.69
C TYR A 202 13.63 10.42 -22.61
N VAL A 203 13.96 10.64 -21.35
CA VAL A 203 13.10 10.26 -20.21
C VAL A 203 12.52 11.51 -19.56
N GLY A 204 11.22 11.44 -19.25
CA GLY A 204 10.56 12.49 -18.47
C GLY A 204 9.53 11.90 -17.52
N GLN A 205 9.04 12.72 -16.60
CA GLN A 205 7.89 12.39 -15.76
C GLN A 205 6.66 13.25 -16.04
N THR A 206 5.49 12.76 -15.65
CA THR A 206 4.25 13.54 -15.63
C THR A 206 3.33 13.12 -14.48
N GLY A 207 2.75 14.09 -13.79
CA GLY A 207 1.61 13.86 -12.88
C GLY A 207 0.26 13.79 -13.59
N ARG A 208 0.19 14.23 -14.85
CA ARG A 208 -1.01 14.24 -15.70
C ARG A 208 -1.06 12.99 -16.57
N GLN A 209 -2.13 12.84 -17.37
CA GLN A 209 -2.23 11.75 -18.33
C GLN A 209 -1.07 11.77 -19.33
N LEU A 210 -0.50 10.60 -19.62
CA LEU A 210 0.63 10.45 -20.52
C LEU A 210 0.34 11.08 -21.88
N ARG A 211 -0.84 10.82 -22.48
CA ARG A 211 -1.24 11.40 -23.78
C ARG A 211 -1.13 12.93 -23.84
N THR A 212 -1.46 13.60 -22.74
CA THR A 212 -1.40 15.06 -22.67
C THR A 212 0.04 15.52 -22.75
N ARG A 213 0.94 14.85 -22.01
CA ARG A 213 2.37 15.18 -22.02
C ARG A 213 3.05 14.90 -23.35
N ILE A 214 2.69 13.80 -24.01
CA ILE A 214 3.23 13.46 -25.34
C ILE A 214 2.73 14.44 -26.40
N SER A 215 1.45 14.85 -26.32
CA SER A 215 0.90 15.86 -27.23
C SER A 215 1.60 17.22 -27.09
N GLU A 216 1.97 17.61 -25.87
CA GLU A 216 2.75 18.83 -25.64
C GLU A 216 4.11 18.78 -26.33
N HIS A 217 4.86 17.69 -26.15
CA HIS A 217 6.16 17.52 -26.82
C HIS A 217 6.02 17.55 -28.34
N ARG A 218 5.01 16.85 -28.89
CA ARG A 218 4.73 16.81 -30.33
C ARG A 218 4.35 18.18 -30.88
N ASN A 219 3.55 18.94 -30.13
CA ASN A 219 3.13 20.29 -30.54
C ASN A 219 4.29 21.30 -30.41
N HIS A 220 5.15 21.15 -29.41
CA HIS A 220 6.31 22.02 -29.21
C HIS A 220 7.26 22.05 -30.41
N ILE A 221 7.34 20.93 -31.14
CA ILE A 221 8.14 20.83 -32.37
C ILE A 221 7.63 21.76 -33.49
N LYS A 222 6.31 22.03 -33.52
CA LYS A 222 5.71 22.88 -34.55
C LYS A 222 5.90 24.37 -34.28
N TYR A 223 6.22 24.75 -33.03
CA TYR A 223 6.37 26.14 -32.66
C TYR A 223 7.81 26.61 -32.87
N ASN A 224 7.99 27.77 -33.51
CA ASN A 224 9.29 28.41 -33.63
C ASN A 224 9.58 29.24 -32.36
N THR A 225 9.76 28.56 -31.23
CA THR A 225 10.08 29.20 -29.95
C THR A 225 11.57 29.50 -29.83
N THR A 226 11.91 30.55 -29.10
CA THR A 226 13.30 30.90 -28.74
C THR A 226 13.93 29.86 -27.82
N THR A 227 13.15 29.21 -26.96
CA THR A 227 13.58 28.10 -26.11
C THR A 227 13.06 26.77 -26.64
N ARG A 228 13.95 25.97 -27.23
CA ARG A 228 13.62 24.63 -27.76
C ARG A 228 13.81 23.56 -26.69
N SER A 229 12.94 22.55 -26.71
CA SER A 229 13.14 21.36 -25.87
C SER A 229 14.28 20.51 -26.43
N VAL A 230 14.94 19.69 -25.59
CA VAL A 230 16.01 18.78 -26.05
C VAL A 230 15.53 17.80 -27.13
N ILE A 231 14.26 17.40 -27.08
CA ILE A 231 13.62 16.57 -28.10
C ILE A 231 13.52 17.35 -29.42
N THR A 232 13.01 18.59 -29.36
CA THR A 232 12.88 19.46 -30.53
C THR A 232 14.24 19.76 -31.16
N GLU A 233 15.24 20.06 -30.34
CA GLU A 233 16.60 20.37 -30.80
C GLU A 233 17.24 19.17 -31.50
N HIS A 234 17.21 17.99 -30.87
CA HIS A 234 17.72 16.75 -31.47
C HIS A 234 17.07 16.45 -32.83
N ARG A 235 15.73 16.59 -32.89
CA ARG A 235 14.95 16.39 -34.11
C ARG A 235 15.41 17.31 -35.25
N LEU A 236 15.52 18.60 -34.97
CA LEU A 236 15.85 19.63 -35.97
C LEU A 236 17.32 19.55 -36.42
N GLN A 237 18.25 19.31 -35.49
CA GLN A 237 19.68 19.25 -35.81
C GLN A 237 20.05 18.02 -36.62
N ASN A 238 19.43 16.87 -36.32
CA ASN A 238 19.79 15.59 -36.95
C ASN A 238 18.80 15.16 -38.04
N ASN A 239 17.73 15.93 -38.25
CA ASN A 239 16.62 15.57 -39.15
C ASN A 239 16.03 14.18 -38.83
N HIS A 240 15.91 13.88 -37.53
CA HIS A 240 15.36 12.62 -37.02
C HIS A 240 13.86 12.77 -36.69
N ASP A 241 13.19 11.69 -36.30
CA ASP A 241 11.89 11.73 -35.64
C ASP A 241 11.80 10.75 -34.45
N PHE A 242 10.72 10.84 -33.68
CA PHE A 242 10.53 10.05 -32.46
C PHE A 242 9.37 9.06 -32.57
N ARG A 243 9.42 8.00 -31.73
CA ARG A 243 8.35 7.01 -31.56
C ARG A 243 7.19 7.56 -30.73
N TRP A 244 6.39 8.44 -31.32
CA TRP A 244 5.29 9.12 -30.64
C TRP A 244 4.17 8.20 -30.15
N ASP A 245 3.90 7.13 -30.90
CA ASP A 245 2.82 6.18 -30.61
C ASP A 245 3.31 4.98 -29.76
N ASP A 246 4.62 4.81 -29.60
CA ASP A 246 5.26 3.72 -28.84
C ASP A 246 6.14 4.24 -27.70
N VAL A 247 5.56 5.11 -26.86
CA VAL A 247 6.22 5.68 -25.69
C VAL A 247 6.25 4.66 -24.56
N GLU A 248 7.41 4.26 -24.05
CA GLU A 248 7.51 3.28 -22.95
C GLU A 248 7.17 3.92 -21.58
N ILE A 249 6.50 3.18 -20.69
CA ILE A 249 6.34 3.57 -19.28
C ILE A 249 7.38 2.80 -18.47
N LEU A 250 8.32 3.52 -17.86
CA LEU A 250 9.42 2.95 -17.08
C LEU A 250 9.04 2.74 -15.60
N ASP A 251 8.18 3.60 -15.05
CA ASP A 251 7.72 3.51 -13.66
C ASP A 251 6.39 4.25 -13.44
N GLU A 252 5.66 3.87 -12.39
CA GLU A 252 4.41 4.51 -11.94
C GLU A 252 4.54 4.89 -10.45
N GLU A 253 4.74 6.16 -10.16
CA GLU A 253 4.98 6.66 -8.81
C GLU A 253 4.10 7.90 -8.51
N PRO A 254 3.04 7.76 -7.70
CA PRO A 254 2.13 8.86 -7.37
C PRO A 254 2.79 9.97 -6.56
N ILE A 255 3.82 9.66 -5.76
CA ILE A 255 4.48 10.65 -4.91
C ILE A 255 5.50 11.43 -5.75
N TYR A 256 5.21 12.70 -6.00
CA TYR A 256 6.05 13.59 -6.84
C TYR A 256 7.54 13.51 -6.53
N ARG A 257 7.94 13.64 -5.25
CA ARG A 257 9.36 13.59 -4.84
C ARG A 257 10.02 12.25 -5.16
N LYS A 258 9.31 11.14 -5.00
CA LYS A 258 9.83 9.81 -5.38
C LYS A 258 9.89 9.65 -6.89
N ARG A 259 8.91 10.20 -7.60
CA ARG A 259 8.87 10.20 -9.06
C ARG A 259 10.03 10.99 -9.68
N LEU A 260 10.44 12.11 -9.09
CA LEU A 260 11.65 12.84 -9.49
C LEU A 260 12.90 11.96 -9.33
N ILE A 261 13.05 11.27 -8.20
CA ILE A 261 14.18 10.34 -8.00
C ILE A 261 14.12 9.21 -9.04
N SER A 262 12.93 8.66 -9.31
CA SER A 262 12.73 7.61 -10.31
C SER A 262 13.10 8.09 -11.72
N GLU A 263 12.70 9.30 -12.10
CA GLU A 263 13.10 9.95 -13.36
C GLU A 263 14.63 10.06 -13.44
N MET A 264 15.29 10.63 -12.42
CA MET A 264 16.74 10.79 -12.39
C MET A 264 17.49 9.46 -12.52
N VAL A 265 17.02 8.42 -11.82
CA VAL A 265 17.58 7.06 -11.92
C VAL A 265 17.42 6.55 -13.34
N ASN A 266 16.22 6.64 -13.93
CA ASN A 266 15.95 6.16 -15.28
C ASN A 266 16.72 6.95 -16.36
N ILE A 267 17.01 8.24 -16.15
CA ILE A 267 17.92 9.01 -17.01
C ILE A 267 19.34 8.42 -16.95
N LYS A 268 19.87 8.19 -15.74
CA LYS A 268 21.23 7.63 -15.55
C LYS A 268 21.39 6.20 -16.04
N LYS A 269 20.29 5.45 -16.18
CA LYS A 269 20.30 4.09 -16.75
C LYS A 269 20.49 4.09 -18.26
N GLN A 270 20.27 5.21 -18.95
CA GLN A 270 20.40 5.27 -20.39
C GLN A 270 21.85 5.36 -20.83
N THR A 271 22.16 4.76 -21.97
CA THR A 271 23.45 4.90 -22.65
C THR A 271 23.55 6.25 -23.36
N ASN A 272 22.55 6.59 -24.18
CA ASN A 272 22.49 7.80 -25.00
C ASN A 272 21.28 8.66 -24.63
N SER A 273 21.34 9.30 -23.45
CA SER A 273 20.26 10.18 -22.97
C SER A 273 20.31 11.57 -23.60
N LEU A 274 19.15 12.05 -24.06
CA LEU A 274 18.93 13.43 -24.51
C LEU A 274 18.72 14.42 -23.35
N ASN A 275 18.44 13.94 -22.14
CA ASN A 275 18.24 14.79 -20.96
C ASN A 275 19.51 15.60 -20.63
N LEU A 276 19.31 16.77 -20.01
CA LEU A 276 20.41 17.62 -19.57
C LEU A 276 21.05 17.03 -18.30
N GLN A 277 22.34 17.27 -18.09
CA GLN A 277 23.01 16.82 -16.86
C GLN A 277 22.36 17.41 -15.60
N THR A 278 21.86 18.65 -15.70
CA THR A 278 21.10 19.38 -14.68
C THR A 278 19.85 18.61 -14.23
N ASP A 279 19.24 17.82 -15.10
CA ASP A 279 18.04 17.02 -14.79
C ASP A 279 18.32 15.93 -13.74
N THR A 280 19.60 15.64 -13.47
CA THR A 280 20.04 14.62 -12.52
C THR A 280 20.82 15.15 -11.31
N GLU A 281 20.92 16.47 -11.14
CA GLU A 281 21.69 17.10 -10.05
C GLU A 281 21.18 16.73 -8.66
N GLY A 282 19.87 16.50 -8.51
CA GLY A 282 19.27 16.08 -7.25
C GLY A 282 19.65 14.66 -6.81
N LEU A 283 20.31 13.87 -7.67
CA LEU A 283 20.71 12.51 -7.37
C LEU A 283 22.15 12.47 -6.82
N HIS A 284 22.27 12.17 -5.53
CA HIS A 284 23.56 12.14 -4.86
C HIS A 284 24.54 11.11 -5.49
N ARG A 285 25.81 11.49 -5.68
CA ARG A 285 26.84 10.67 -6.36
C ARG A 285 27.05 9.28 -5.73
N ALA A 286 26.76 9.14 -4.43
CA ALA A 286 26.82 7.85 -3.73
C ALA A 286 25.91 6.76 -4.32
N TYR A 287 24.86 7.14 -5.06
CA TYR A 287 23.97 6.18 -5.73
C TYR A 287 24.52 5.66 -7.05
N LEU A 288 25.47 6.34 -7.69
CA LEU A 288 25.97 5.99 -9.03
C LEU A 288 26.59 4.58 -9.09
N PRO A 289 27.44 4.14 -8.14
CA PRO A 289 27.99 2.78 -8.17
C PRO A 289 26.91 1.70 -8.08
N ILE A 290 25.81 1.98 -7.37
CA ILE A 290 24.69 1.05 -7.22
C ILE A 290 23.88 1.01 -8.52
N ILE A 291 23.58 2.17 -9.11
CA ILE A 291 22.83 2.26 -10.36
C ILE A 291 23.59 1.56 -11.48
N ASN A 292 24.90 1.79 -11.60
CA ASN A 292 25.72 1.18 -12.63
C ASN A 292 25.74 -0.36 -12.50
N LYS A 293 25.75 -0.91 -11.28
CA LYS A 293 25.67 -2.36 -11.05
C LYS A 293 24.34 -3.01 -11.43
N ILE A 294 23.26 -2.24 -11.55
CA ILE A 294 21.92 -2.75 -11.90
C ILE A 294 21.70 -2.69 -13.42
N CYS A 295 22.55 -1.97 -14.16
CA CYS A 295 22.41 -1.75 -15.61
C CYS A 295 23.28 -2.69 -16.46
N TYR A 296 24.12 -3.51 -15.82
CA TYR A 296 24.86 -4.63 -16.40
C TYR A 296 24.36 -5.93 -15.77
#